data_AF-A0AB34HK96-F1
#
_entry.id   AF-A0AB34HK96-F1
#
_cell.length_a   1.000
_cell.length_b   1.000
_cell.length_c   1.000
_cell.angle_alpha   90.00
_cell.angle_beta   90.00
_cell.angle_gamma   90.00
#
_symmetry.space_group_name_H-M   'P 1'
#
loop_
_entity.id
_entity.type
_entity.pdbx_description
1 polymer ?
#
loop_
_entity_poly.entity_id
_entity_poly.type
_entity_poly.pdbx_seq_one_letter_code
_entity_poly.pdbx_strand_id
1 'polypeptide(L)'
;MGGAGILLLLLAGVGVGEAWRPPKGKCPLGCSCSKDSALCEGSPDLPESFAPTLLSLLFTSNSFSVIEDDAFAGLSHLQYL
;
A
#
# COMPACT_ATOMS: atom_id res chain seq x y z
N MET A 1 -23.35 36.62 -21.40
CA MET A 1 -23.80 35.45 -20.62
C MET A 1 -22.89 34.27 -20.95
N GLY A 2 -21.73 34.19 -20.29
CA GLY A 2 -20.74 33.12 -20.48
C GLY A 2 -20.88 32.12 -19.35
N GLY A 3 -21.84 31.21 -19.45
CA GLY A 3 -22.29 30.34 -18.35
C GLY A 3 -22.00 28.85 -18.54
N ALA A 4 -21.05 28.47 -19.40
CA ALA A 4 -20.78 27.05 -19.68
C ALA A 4 -19.36 26.60 -19.32
N GLY A 5 -18.44 27.52 -18.99
CA GLY A 5 -17.04 27.17 -18.73
C GLY A 5 -16.73 26.67 -17.32
N ILE A 6 -17.58 26.97 -16.33
CA ILE A 6 -17.26 26.71 -14.92
C ILE A 6 -17.64 25.29 -14.49
N LEU A 7 -18.58 24.63 -15.18
CA LEU A 7 -19.06 23.30 -14.77
C LEU A 7 -18.08 22.15 -15.09
N LEU A 8 -17.06 22.40 -15.91
CA LEU A 8 -16.05 21.39 -16.28
C LEU A 8 -14.86 21.31 -15.30
N LEU A 9 -14.80 22.17 -14.28
CA LEU A 9 -13.69 22.18 -13.31
C LEU A 9 -13.81 21.13 -12.19
N LEU A 10 -14.89 20.34 -12.17
CA LEU A 10 -15.15 19.36 -11.09
C LEU A 10 -14.52 17.97 -11.30
N LEU A 11 -13.76 17.73 -12.38
CA LEU A 11 -13.15 16.40 -12.63
C LEU A 11 -11.63 16.33 -12.38
N ALA A 12 -11.01 17.37 -11.85
CA ALA A 12 -9.59 17.31 -11.43
C ALA A 12 -9.44 16.89 -9.95
N GLY A 13 -10.28 15.96 -9.49
CA GLY A 13 -10.06 15.22 -8.25
C GLY A 13 -9.17 14.00 -8.52
N VAL A 14 -7.99 14.19 -9.11
CA VAL A 14 -6.96 13.14 -9.10
C VAL A 14 -6.05 13.47 -7.94
N GLY A 15 -6.26 12.76 -6.83
CA GLY A 15 -5.32 12.75 -5.74
C GLY A 15 -3.93 12.52 -6.32
N VAL A 16 -3.05 13.51 -6.16
CA VAL A 16 -1.62 13.25 -6.20
C VAL A 16 -1.38 12.33 -5.02
N GLY A 17 -1.52 11.03 -5.27
CA GLY A 17 -0.81 10.04 -4.50
C GLY A 17 0.64 10.45 -4.66
N GLU A 18 1.19 11.00 -3.57
CA GLU A 18 2.62 11.25 -3.43
C GLU A 18 3.34 10.10 -4.09
N ALA A 19 4.08 10.37 -5.17
CA ALA A 19 4.98 9.40 -5.77
C ALA A 19 6.16 9.21 -4.80
N TRP A 20 5.87 8.70 -3.61
CA TRP A 20 6.85 8.22 -2.67
C TRP A 20 7.49 7.02 -3.33
N ARG A 21 8.69 7.22 -3.87
CA ARG A 21 9.50 6.10 -4.33
C ARG A 21 10.06 5.44 -3.09
N PRO A 22 9.71 4.18 -2.80
CA PRO A 22 10.39 3.45 -1.74
C PRO A 22 11.89 3.43 -2.04
N PRO A 23 12.76 3.44 -1.02
CA PRO A 23 14.17 3.19 -1.24
C PRO A 23 14.32 1.82 -1.92
N LYS A 24 14.59 1.84 -3.23
CA LYS A 24 14.69 0.68 -4.12
C LYS A 24 15.35 -0.50 -3.39
N GLY A 25 14.63 -1.63 -3.28
CA GLY A 25 15.20 -2.91 -2.84
C GLY A 25 14.62 -3.58 -1.59
N LYS A 26 13.42 -3.24 -1.11
CA LYS A 26 12.82 -3.90 0.09
C LYS A 26 11.30 -3.82 0.19
N CYS A 27 10.63 -3.63 -0.95
CA CYS A 27 9.20 -3.87 -1.01
C CYS A 27 8.99 -5.18 -1.79
N PRO A 28 8.23 -6.12 -1.23
CA PRO A 28 8.02 -7.41 -1.86
C PRO A 28 7.18 -7.33 -3.14
N LEU A 29 7.30 -8.35 -3.98
CA LEU A 29 6.56 -8.46 -5.24
C LEU A 29 5.06 -8.56 -4.96
N GLY A 30 4.25 -7.79 -5.69
CA GLY A 30 2.80 -7.72 -5.47
C GLY A 30 2.39 -6.79 -4.31
N CYS A 31 3.36 -6.16 -3.64
CA CYS A 31 3.07 -5.17 -2.60
C CYS A 31 3.49 -3.76 -3.03
N SER A 32 2.67 -2.78 -2.65
CA SER A 32 2.91 -1.36 -2.77
C SER A 32 3.19 -0.81 -1.39
N CYS A 33 4.45 -0.49 -1.12
CA CYS A 33 4.88 0.04 0.16
C CYS A 33 4.99 1.57 0.11
N SER A 34 4.54 2.21 1.19
CA SER A 34 4.77 3.60 1.53
C SER A 34 5.70 3.69 2.74
N LYS A 35 5.84 4.89 3.30
CA LYS A 35 6.67 5.15 4.49
C LYS A 35 6.23 4.34 5.71
N ASP A 36 4.92 4.20 5.90
CA ASP A 36 4.28 3.61 7.08
C ASP A 36 3.14 2.64 6.73
N SER A 37 2.88 2.43 5.44
CA SER A 37 1.81 1.55 4.96
C SER A 37 2.29 0.59 3.89
N ALA A 38 1.71 -0.60 3.80
CA ALA A 38 1.99 -1.58 2.76
C ALA A 38 0.68 -2.22 2.31
N LEU A 39 0.45 -2.23 1.00
CA LEU A 39 -0.73 -2.80 0.37
C LEU A 39 -0.30 -3.95 -0.54
N CYS A 40 -0.65 -5.18 -0.20
CA CYS A 40 -0.35 -6.36 -0.99
C CYS A 40 -1.59 -6.82 -1.75
N GLU A 41 -1.46 -6.92 -3.08
CA GLU A 41 -2.52 -7.36 -3.98
C GLU A 41 -2.06 -8.51 -4.88
N GLY A 42 -2.86 -9.58 -4.92
CA GLY A 42 -2.64 -10.71 -5.83
C GLY A 42 -1.35 -11.49 -5.56
N SER A 43 -0.78 -11.39 -4.36
CA SER A 43 0.38 -12.18 -3.95
C SER A 43 -0.04 -13.63 -3.65
N PRO A 44 0.63 -14.64 -4.26
CA PRO A 44 0.34 -16.05 -3.99
C PRO A 44 0.88 -16.50 -2.63
N ASP A 45 1.92 -15.84 -2.14
CA ASP A 45 2.63 -16.15 -0.91
C ASP A 45 2.85 -14.88 -0.09
N LEU A 46 2.88 -15.04 1.24
CA LEU A 46 3.15 -13.93 2.15
C LEU A 46 4.63 -13.54 2.07
N PRO A 47 4.97 -12.25 1.93
CA PRO A 47 6.37 -11.87 1.77
C PRO A 47 7.23 -12.05 3.03
N GLU A 48 8.46 -12.52 2.81
CA GLU A 48 9.43 -12.85 3.87
C GLU A 48 10.00 -11.62 4.62
N SER A 49 9.78 -10.40 4.14
CA SER A 49 10.31 -9.21 4.83
C SER A 49 9.52 -7.94 4.54
N PHE A 50 9.09 -7.27 5.61
CA PHE A 50 8.51 -5.94 5.60
C PHE A 50 9.40 -4.95 6.39
N ALA A 51 9.24 -3.65 6.14
CA ALA A 51 10.01 -2.64 6.88
C ALA A 51 9.55 -2.59 8.36
N PRO A 52 10.46 -2.60 9.35
CA PRO A 52 10.10 -2.65 10.78
C PRO A 52 9.35 -1.41 11.28
N THR A 53 9.36 -0.31 10.51
CA THR A 53 8.65 0.94 10.81
C THR A 53 7.23 0.98 10.25
N LEU A 54 6.73 -0.11 9.67
CA LEU A 54 5.37 -0.21 9.15
C LEU A 54 4.33 -0.05 10.27
N LEU A 55 3.33 0.78 10.02
CA LEU A 55 2.19 1.00 10.92
C LEU A 55 0.93 0.28 10.42
N SER A 56 0.75 0.19 9.10
CA SER A 56 -0.46 -0.38 8.49
C SER A 56 -0.12 -1.36 7.37
N LEU A 57 -0.70 -2.56 7.44
CA LEU A 57 -0.46 -3.60 6.44
C LEU A 57 -1.82 -4.10 5.95
N LEU A 58 -2.02 -4.09 4.63
CA LEU A 58 -3.31 -4.41 4.02
C LEU A 58 -3.14 -5.51 2.98
N PHE A 59 -4.01 -6.50 3.04
CA PHE A 59 -4.09 -7.59 2.09
C PHE A 59 -5.41 -7.52 1.31
N THR A 60 -5.33 -7.35 -0.01
CA THR A 60 -6.49 -7.34 -0.92
C THR A 60 -6.31 -8.40 -2.00
N SER A 61 -7.38 -9.12 -2.33
CA SER A 61 -7.38 -10.09 -3.45
C SER A 61 -6.19 -11.06 -3.46
N ASN A 62 -5.66 -11.44 -2.29
CA ASN A 62 -4.56 -12.39 -2.18
C ASN A 62 -5.09 -13.83 -2.14
N SER A 63 -4.25 -14.78 -2.56
CA SER A 63 -4.61 -16.20 -2.63
C SER A 63 -3.84 -17.07 -1.65
N PHE A 64 -3.04 -16.48 -0.75
CA PHE A 64 -2.37 -17.23 0.31
C PHE A 64 -3.42 -17.86 1.24
N SER A 65 -3.19 -19.12 1.61
CA SER A 65 -4.07 -19.89 2.50
C SER A 65 -3.49 -20.05 3.91
N VAL A 66 -2.19 -19.80 4.06
CA VAL A 66 -1.45 -19.92 5.31
C VAL A 66 -0.69 -18.62 5.56
N ILE A 67 -0.77 -18.15 6.81
CA ILE A 67 0.03 -17.06 7.36
C ILE A 67 0.88 -17.70 8.46
N GLU A 68 2.20 -17.71 8.29
CA GLU A 68 3.13 -18.26 9.28
C GLU A 68 3.06 -17.46 10.59
N ASP A 69 3.40 -18.10 11.73
CA ASP A 69 3.33 -17.43 13.04
C ASP A 69 4.31 -16.27 13.19
N ASP A 70 5.40 -16.27 12.42
CA ASP A 70 6.44 -15.25 12.37
C ASP A 70 6.29 -14.28 11.19
N ALA A 71 5.19 -14.36 10.42
CA ALA A 71 4.89 -13.51 9.26
C ALA A 71 4.97 -12.00 9.54
N PHE A 72 4.71 -11.60 10.79
CA PHE A 72 4.74 -10.20 11.25
C PHE A 72 5.89 -9.95 12.24
N ALA A 73 6.80 -10.91 12.42
CA ALA A 73 7.95 -10.76 13.29
C ALA A 73 8.84 -9.62 12.77
N GLY A 74 9.11 -8.64 13.64
CA GLY A 74 9.86 -7.43 13.29
C GLY A 74 9.01 -6.22 12.94
N LEU A 75 7.69 -6.37 12.77
CA LEU A 75 6.75 -5.25 12.63
C LEU A 75 6.33 -4.68 13.99
N SER A 76 7.29 -4.24 14.80
CA SER A 76 7.07 -3.80 16.19
C SER A 76 6.20 -2.55 16.32
N HIS A 77 5.98 -1.82 15.23
CA HIS A 77 5.16 -0.61 15.18
C HIS A 77 3.81 -0.80 14.49
N LEU A 78 3.47 -2.04 14.11
CA LEU A 78 2.20 -2.33 13.44
C LEU A 78 1.02 -2.00 14.36
N GLN A 79 0.10 -1.19 13.84
CA GLN A 79 -1.13 -0.79 14.51
C GLN A 79 -2.37 -1.38 13.84
N TYR A 80 -2.31 -1.59 12.52
CA TYR A 80 -3.45 -2.02 11.72
C TYR A 80 -3.04 -3.15 10.75
N LEU A 81 -3.87 -4.19 10.70
CA LEU A 81 -3.77 -5.36 9.83
C LEU A 81 -5.13 -5.63 9.16
#